data_AF-A0A6P0INY5-F1
#
_entry.id   AF-A0A6P0INY5-F1
#
_cell.length_a   1.000
_cell.length_b   1.000
_cell.length_c   1.000
_cell.angle_alpha   90.00
_cell.angle_beta   90.00
_cell.angle_gamma   90.00
#
_symmetry.space_group_name_H-M   'P 1'
#
loop_
_entity.id
_entity.type
_entity.pdbx_description
1 polymer ?
#
loop_
_entity_poly.entity_id
_entity_poly.type
_entity_poly.pdbx_seq_one_letter_code
_entity_poly.pdbx_strand_id
1 'polypeptide(L)'
;MNTNKTLLAFLLALTDLDTPLSQAETKSIKEIGDQLDAQPLAWERYTKPKLLEMIAANPELNQRYQIYSTQLINTRVDIPLEYLPTEAEIQQFDTTSSVWVIKGYKPKSSPTGYDQHINNIVIVV
;
A
#
# COMPACT_ATOMS: atom_id res chain seq x y z
N MET A 1 4.23 -5.29 -22.92
CA MET A 1 4.73 -4.89 -21.59
C MET A 1 3.88 -5.66 -20.58
N ASN A 2 4.47 -6.41 -19.66
CA ASN A 2 3.68 -7.23 -18.73
C ASN A 2 3.08 -6.32 -17.63
N THR A 3 1.75 -6.26 -17.52
CA THR A 3 1.01 -5.47 -16.52
C THR A 3 1.57 -5.66 -15.11
N ASN A 4 1.90 -6.90 -14.74
CA ASN A 4 2.42 -7.24 -13.43
C ASN A 4 3.77 -6.59 -13.15
N LYS A 5 4.64 -6.50 -14.17
CA LYS A 5 5.96 -5.87 -14.05
C LYS A 5 5.86 -4.35 -13.89
N THR A 6 4.92 -3.72 -14.59
CA THR A 6 4.65 -2.28 -14.46
C THR A 6 4.09 -1.94 -13.08
N LEU A 7 3.10 -2.69 -12.60
CA LEU A 7 2.51 -2.47 -11.28
C LEU A 7 3.52 -2.77 -10.15
N LEU A 8 4.31 -3.84 -10.28
CA LEU A 8 5.35 -4.16 -9.30
C LEU A 8 6.44 -3.07 -9.25
N ALA A 9 6.90 -2.58 -10.40
CA ALA A 9 7.87 -1.48 -10.43
C ALA A 9 7.33 -0.21 -9.77
N PHE A 10 6.04 0.08 -9.96
CA PHE A 10 5.37 1.19 -9.30
C PHE A 10 5.27 0.99 -7.78
N LEU A 11 4.86 -0.18 -7.32
CA LEU A 11 4.76 -0.49 -5.89
C LEU A 11 6.12 -0.37 -5.18
N LEU A 12 7.20 -0.89 -5.78
CA LEU A 12 8.55 -0.74 -5.26
C LEU A 12 8.98 0.73 -5.20
N ALA A 13 8.66 1.51 -6.24
CA ALA A 13 8.96 2.94 -6.25
C ALA A 13 8.23 3.71 -5.15
N LEU A 14 7.01 3.31 -4.81
CA LEU A 14 6.24 3.88 -3.70
C LEU A 14 6.82 3.50 -2.34
N THR A 15 7.18 2.23 -2.14
CA THR A 15 7.74 1.74 -0.87
C THR A 15 9.07 2.43 -0.54
N ASP A 16 9.86 2.69 -1.57
CA ASP A 16 11.14 3.35 -1.40
C ASP A 16 11.02 4.85 -1.22
N LEU A 17 9.90 5.47 -1.59
CA LEU A 17 9.74 6.93 -1.63
C LEU A 17 9.95 7.54 -0.23
N ASP A 18 10.94 8.43 -0.10
CA ASP A 18 11.26 9.09 1.17
C ASP A 18 10.21 10.16 1.53
N THR A 19 9.60 10.76 0.50
CA THR A 19 8.55 11.76 0.65
C THR A 19 7.17 11.12 0.61
N PRO A 20 6.27 11.45 1.57
CA PRO A 20 4.90 10.98 1.48
C PRO A 20 4.22 11.60 0.26
N LEU A 21 3.36 10.82 -0.39
CA LEU A 21 2.52 11.31 -1.48
C LEU A 21 1.61 12.45 -0.98
N SER A 22 1.41 13.45 -1.84
CA SER A 22 0.42 14.50 -1.61
C SER A 22 -1.00 13.95 -1.70
N GLN A 23 -1.95 14.66 -1.09
CA GLN A 23 -3.37 14.28 -1.12
C GLN A 23 -3.92 14.14 -2.56
N ALA A 24 -3.45 14.98 -3.50
CA ALA A 24 -3.85 14.92 -4.91
C ALA A 24 -3.31 13.66 -5.60
N GLU A 25 -2.09 13.25 -5.27
CA GLU A 25 -1.47 12.03 -5.79
C GLU A 25 -2.16 10.79 -5.23
N THR A 26 -2.42 10.74 -3.92
CA THR A 26 -3.18 9.63 -3.30
C THR A 26 -4.55 9.48 -3.92
N LYS A 27 -5.25 10.58 -4.17
CA LYS A 27 -6.56 10.55 -4.84
C LYS A 27 -6.46 10.00 -6.26
N SER A 28 -5.47 10.47 -7.02
CA SER A 28 -5.23 10.01 -8.40
C SER A 28 -4.92 8.51 -8.45
N ILE A 29 -4.08 8.00 -7.54
CA ILE A 29 -3.77 6.57 -7.46
C ILE A 29 -5.02 5.75 -7.15
N LYS A 30 -5.85 6.22 -6.22
CA LYS A 30 -7.11 5.53 -5.89
C LYS A 30 -8.02 5.44 -7.11
N GLU A 31 -8.21 6.55 -7.84
CA GLU A 31 -9.03 6.57 -9.05
C GLU A 31 -8.48 5.63 -10.15
N ILE A 32 -7.16 5.55 -10.30
CA ILE A 32 -6.50 4.61 -11.22
C ILE A 32 -6.73 3.16 -10.79
N GLY A 33 -6.65 2.88 -9.48
CA GLY A 33 -6.93 1.57 -8.90
C GLY A 33 -8.38 1.13 -9.15
N ASP A 34 -9.35 2.01 -8.88
CA ASP A 34 -10.76 1.77 -9.13
C ASP A 34 -11.04 1.49 -10.62
N GLN A 35 -10.34 2.19 -11.53
CA GLN A 35 -10.43 1.94 -12.97
C GLN A 35 -9.82 0.60 -13.39
N LEU A 36 -8.72 0.19 -12.77
CA LEU A 36 -8.07 -1.09 -13.02
C LEU A 36 -8.95 -2.25 -12.59
N ASP A 37 -9.58 -2.14 -11.42
CA ASP A 37 -10.51 -3.14 -10.89
C ASP A 37 -11.77 -3.27 -11.74
N ALA A 38 -12.39 -2.13 -12.10
CA ALA A 38 -13.61 -2.12 -12.89
C ALA A 38 -13.39 -2.61 -14.34
N GLN A 39 -12.25 -2.29 -14.96
CA GLN A 39 -11.98 -2.60 -16.36
C GLN A 39 -10.51 -3.02 -16.60
N PRO A 40 -10.12 -4.23 -16.18
CA PRO A 40 -8.75 -4.72 -16.37
C PRO A 40 -8.36 -4.86 -17.85
N LEU A 41 -9.32 -5.14 -18.74
CA LEU A 41 -9.10 -5.23 -20.18
C LEU A 41 -8.77 -3.86 -20.83
N ALA A 42 -9.10 -2.76 -20.15
CA ALA A 42 -8.80 -1.41 -20.60
C ALA A 42 -7.39 -0.93 -20.21
N TRP A 43 -6.61 -1.77 -19.51
CA TRP A 43 -5.30 -1.44 -18.96
C TRP A 43 -4.36 -0.74 -19.95
N GLU A 44 -4.04 -1.39 -21.07
CA GLU A 44 -3.04 -0.87 -22.01
C GLU A 44 -3.46 0.44 -22.69
N ARG A 45 -4.77 0.64 -22.89
CA ARG A 45 -5.29 1.79 -23.65
C ARG A 45 -5.59 3.01 -22.79
N TYR A 46 -5.99 2.81 -21.53
CA TYR A 46 -6.56 3.89 -20.72
C TYR A 46 -5.92 4.01 -19.35
N THR A 47 -5.84 2.92 -18.58
CA THR A 47 -5.39 2.96 -17.18
C THR A 47 -3.88 3.14 -17.05
N LYS A 48 -3.10 2.42 -17.86
CA LYS A 48 -1.63 2.49 -17.84
C LYS A 48 -1.09 3.87 -18.24
N PRO A 49 -1.56 4.52 -19.33
CA PRO A 49 -1.11 5.88 -19.66
C PRO A 49 -1.35 6.87 -18.53
N LYS A 50 -2.51 6.83 -17.87
CA LYS A 50 -2.83 7.70 -16.72
C LYS A 50 -1.89 7.48 -15.54
N LEU A 51 -1.57 6.21 -15.24
CA LEU A 51 -0.59 5.89 -14.20
C LEU A 51 0.79 6.46 -14.53
N LEU A 52 1.26 6.28 -15.77
CA LEU A 52 2.57 6.78 -16.18
C LEU A 52 2.64 8.31 -16.19
N GLU A 53 1.54 8.99 -16.55
CA GLU A 53 1.44 10.45 -16.49
C GLU A 53 1.53 10.96 -15.04
N MET A 54 0.81 10.31 -14.12
CA MET A 54 0.87 10.64 -12.69
C MET A 54 2.27 10.41 -12.11
N ILE A 55 2.92 9.30 -12.45
CA ILE A 55 4.32 9.03 -12.06
C ILE A 55 5.25 10.12 -12.60
N ALA A 56 5.12 10.48 -13.88
CA ALA A 56 5.98 11.47 -14.52
C ALA A 56 5.83 12.88 -13.93
N ALA A 57 4.67 13.21 -13.35
CA ALA A 57 4.42 14.48 -12.70
C ALA A 57 5.21 14.66 -11.38
N ASN A 58 5.63 13.57 -10.74
CA ASN A 58 6.48 13.60 -9.55
C ASN A 58 7.91 13.16 -9.90
N PRO A 59 8.90 14.07 -9.92
CA PRO A 59 10.27 13.75 -10.33
C PRO A 59 10.94 12.65 -9.51
N GLU A 60 10.71 12.63 -8.19
CA GLU A 60 11.32 11.65 -7.28
C GLU A 60 10.73 10.25 -7.53
N LEU A 61 9.40 10.18 -7.60
CA LEU A 61 8.67 8.95 -7.91
C LEU A 61 9.03 8.42 -9.30
N ASN A 62 9.11 9.30 -10.30
CA ASN A 62 9.52 8.93 -11.65
C ASN A 62 10.92 8.36 -11.67
N GLN A 63 11.88 8.98 -10.99
CA GLN A 63 13.26 8.46 -10.92
C GLN A 63 13.30 7.05 -10.33
N ARG A 64 12.64 6.82 -9.19
CA ARG A 64 12.56 5.49 -8.56
C ARG A 64 11.86 4.48 -9.45
N TYR A 65 10.74 4.88 -10.06
CA TYR A 65 10.01 4.04 -11.01
C TYR A 65 10.88 3.62 -12.20
N GLN A 66 11.65 4.52 -12.79
CA GLN A 66 12.54 4.17 -13.91
C GLN A 66 13.64 3.19 -13.51
N ILE A 67 14.18 3.30 -12.28
CA ILE A 67 15.16 2.35 -11.75
C ILE A 67 14.55 0.96 -11.68
N TYR A 68 13.39 0.82 -11.03
CA TYR A 68 12.73 -0.48 -10.87
C TYR A 68 12.17 -1.04 -12.18
N SER A 69 11.62 -0.18 -13.02
CA SER A 69 11.19 -0.51 -14.38
C SER A 69 12.36 -1.07 -15.19
N THR A 70 13.52 -0.42 -15.17
CA THR A 70 14.72 -0.91 -15.87
C THR A 70 15.17 -2.27 -15.33
N GLN A 71 15.11 -2.49 -14.01
CA GLN A 71 15.51 -3.76 -13.40
C GLN A 71 14.55 -4.91 -13.74
N LEU A 72 13.23 -4.66 -13.68
CA LEU A 72 12.18 -5.68 -13.83
C LEU A 72 11.75 -5.93 -15.28
N ILE A 73 11.68 -4.88 -16.10
CA ILE A 73 11.23 -4.98 -17.49
C ILE A 73 12.33 -5.56 -18.38
N ASN A 74 13.61 -5.28 -18.07
CA ASN A 74 14.73 -5.87 -18.82
C ASN A 74 15.14 -7.27 -18.32
N THR A 75 14.60 -7.75 -17.19
CA THR A 75 14.80 -9.15 -16.81
C THR A 75 14.01 -10.05 -17.78
N ARG A 76 14.74 -10.89 -18.54
CA ARG A 76 14.18 -11.94 -19.41
C ARG A 76 13.48 -13.07 -18.65
N VAL A 77 13.55 -13.05 -17.33
CA VAL A 77 12.82 -13.97 -16.47
C VAL A 77 11.38 -13.48 -16.42
N ASP A 78 10.46 -14.23 -17.03
CA ASP A 78 9.05 -14.14 -16.64
C ASP A 78 8.97 -14.65 -15.21
N ILE A 79 8.51 -13.80 -14.30
CA ILE A 79 8.30 -14.18 -12.90
C ILE A 79 7.15 -15.19 -12.93
N PRO A 80 7.40 -16.49 -12.65
CA PRO A 80 6.34 -17.48 -12.53
C PRO A 80 5.30 -16.99 -11.51
N LEU A 81 4.01 -17.20 -11.81
CA LEU A 81 2.92 -16.79 -10.91
C LEU A 81 3.06 -17.43 -9.52
N GLU A 82 3.68 -18.61 -9.44
CA GLU A 82 4.03 -19.33 -8.20
C GLU A 82 5.07 -18.61 -7.32
N TYR A 83 5.81 -17.63 -7.85
CA TYR A 83 6.74 -16.79 -7.06
C TYR A 83 6.13 -15.44 -6.68
N LEU A 84 4.91 -15.14 -7.14
CA LEU A 84 4.18 -14.00 -6.61
C LEU A 84 3.57 -14.39 -5.27
N PRO A 85 3.58 -13.49 -4.27
CA PRO A 85 2.89 -13.73 -3.02
C PRO A 85 1.42 -14.08 -3.24
N THR A 86 0.93 -15.09 -2.54
CA THR A 86 -0.50 -15.42 -2.50
C THR A 86 -1.26 -14.36 -1.70
N GLU A 87 -2.58 -14.22 -1.93
CA GLU A 87 -3.41 -13.30 -1.13
C GLU A 87 -3.29 -13.57 0.38
N ALA A 88 -3.18 -14.84 0.76
CA ALA A 88 -2.98 -15.25 2.15
C ALA A 88 -1.64 -14.80 2.72
N GLU A 89 -0.57 -14.79 1.92
CA GLU A 89 0.74 -14.27 2.31
C GLU A 89 0.73 -12.74 2.39
N ILE A 90 0.05 -12.05 1.45
CA ILE A 90 -0.08 -10.58 1.46
C ILE A 90 -0.85 -10.12 2.71
N GLN A 91 -1.93 -10.79 3.07
CA GLN A 91 -2.75 -10.46 4.25
C GLN A 91 -2.00 -10.55 5.58
N GLN A 92 -0.94 -11.37 5.66
CA GLN A 92 -0.10 -11.42 6.87
C GLN A 92 0.71 -10.14 7.07
N PHE A 93 1.03 -9.44 5.99
CA PHE A 93 1.76 -8.17 6.01
C PHE A 93 0.82 -6.95 6.07
N ASP A 94 -0.46 -7.12 5.77
CA ASP A 94 -1.51 -6.09 5.94
C ASP A 94 -1.91 -5.89 7.41
N THR A 95 -0.95 -6.09 8.31
CA THR A 95 -1.05 -5.66 9.70
C THR A 95 -0.80 -4.16 9.74
N THR A 96 -1.81 -3.39 9.31
CA THR A 96 -2.24 -2.26 10.13
C THR A 96 -2.61 -2.83 11.49
N SER A 97 -1.58 -3.10 12.30
CA SER A 97 -1.69 -3.53 13.67
C SER A 97 -2.23 -2.33 14.46
N SER A 98 -3.51 -2.04 14.30
CA SER A 98 -4.31 -1.46 15.35
C SER A 98 -4.60 -2.53 16.41
N VAL A 99 -3.56 -3.27 16.82
CA VAL A 99 -3.57 -3.98 18.09
C VAL A 99 -3.41 -2.88 19.13
N TRP A 100 -4.52 -2.26 19.50
CA TRP A 100 -4.60 -1.38 20.65
C TRP A 100 -4.19 -2.20 21.87
N VAL A 101 -2.91 -2.16 22.23
CA VAL A 101 -2.43 -2.80 23.46
C VAL A 101 -2.89 -1.92 24.61
N ILE A 102 -4.01 -2.29 25.22
CA ILE A 102 -4.43 -1.71 26.50
C ILE A 102 -3.41 -2.17 27.55
N LYS A 103 -2.38 -1.35 27.81
CA LYS A 103 -1.49 -1.53 28.95
C LYS A 103 -2.16 -0.92 30.17
N GLY A 104 -2.76 -1.77 31.02
CA GLY A 104 -3.44 -1.31 32.22
C GLY A 104 -4.05 -2.44 33.03
N TYR A 105 -4.50 -2.12 34.24
CA TYR A 105 -5.15 -3.08 35.12
C TYR A 105 -6.56 -3.40 34.60
N LYS A 106 -6.88 -4.69 34.44
CA LYS A 106 -8.24 -5.15 34.13
C LYS A 106 -8.96 -5.47 35.45
N PRO A 107 -9.91 -4.65 35.91
CA PRO A 107 -10.61 -4.93 37.16
C PRO A 107 -11.42 -6.21 37.04
N LYS A 108 -11.37 -7.06 38.07
CA LYS A 108 -12.04 -8.37 38.12
C LYS A 108 -13.53 -8.27 38.45
N SER A 109 -14.02 -7.07 38.78
CA SER A 109 -15.39 -6.80 39.21
C SER A 109 -15.81 -5.40 38.81
N SER A 110 -17.12 -5.18 38.62
CA SER A 110 -17.67 -3.85 38.32
C SER A 110 -17.50 -2.89 39.50
N PRO A 111 -17.22 -1.60 39.27
CA PRO A 111 -17.16 -0.59 40.32
C PRO A 111 -18.51 -0.48 41.04
N THR A 112 -18.48 -0.47 42.37
CA THR A 112 -19.67 -0.25 43.23
C THR A 112 -19.72 1.16 43.82
N GLY A 113 -18.72 2.00 43.56
CA GLY A 113 -18.65 3.39 44.01
C GLY A 113 -17.77 4.26 43.11
N TYR A 114 -17.83 5.58 43.31
CA TYR A 114 -17.10 6.57 42.52
C TYR A 114 -15.57 6.35 42.59
N ASP A 115 -15.07 5.97 43.76
CA ASP A 115 -13.63 5.80 44.04
C ASP A 115 -13.01 4.54 43.40
N GLN A 116 -13.82 3.69 42.76
CA GLN A 116 -13.38 2.42 42.15
C GLN A 116 -13.26 2.49 40.61
N HIS A 117 -13.33 3.70 40.03
CA HIS A 117 -13.16 3.87 38.59
C HIS A 117 -11.69 3.86 38.19
N ILE A 118 -11.33 2.95 37.28
CA ILE A 118 -10.00 2.91 36.65
C ILE A 118 -10.11 3.58 35.29
N ASN A 119 -9.39 4.69 35.09
CA ASN A 119 -9.24 5.34 33.79
C ASN A 119 -8.02 4.77 33.07
N ASN A 120 -8.25 3.85 32.14
CA ASN A 120 -7.19 3.39 31.24
C ASN A 120 -6.96 4.43 30.15
N ILE A 121 -5.76 4.97 30.07
CA ILE A 121 -5.32 5.88 29.01
C ILE A 121 -4.74 5.05 27.86
N VAL A 122 -5.20 5.35 26.65
CA VAL A 122 -4.74 4.69 25.43
C VAL A 122 -3.54 5.47 24.89
N ILE A 123 -2.40 4.80 24.73
CA ILE A 123 -1.20 5.38 24.11
C ILE A 123 -1.07 4.81 22.69
N VAL A 124 -1.08 5.70 21.71
CA VAL A 124 -0.77 5.38 20.30
C VAL A 124 0.73 5.62 20.11
N VAL A 125 1.45 4.62 19.61
CA VAL A 125 2.89 4.70 19.29
C VAL A 125 3.07 4.60 17.79
#